data_AF-A0A6M8NKQ3-F1
#
_entry.id   AF-A0A6M8NKQ3-F1
#
_cell.length_a   1.000
_cell.length_b   1.000
_cell.length_c   1.000
_cell.angle_alpha   90.00
_cell.angle_beta   90.00
_cell.angle_gamma   90.00
#
_symmetry.space_group_name_H-M   'P 1'
#
loop_
_entity.id
_entity.type
_entity.pdbx_description
1 polymer ?
#
loop_
_entity_poly.entity_id
_entity_poly.type
_entity_poly.pdbx_seq_one_letter_code
_entity_poly.pdbx_strand_id
1 'polypeptide(L)'
;MEFEKVITWMDWVTIIFSFFAMFFAFKNWWNNKKQLKPIQIIIDKNGEKESLPFEIMRKNLTRSEIFGVLGACDKDSKFDIKYTASRDFFRQVSEVQESKRDEIIIYLKETDKFDWIKE
;
A
#
# COMPACT_ATOMS: atom_id res chain seq x y z
N MET A 1 -23.32 -51.37 -8.30
CA MET A 1 -24.26 -50.25 -8.54
C MET A 1 -24.24 -49.20 -7.43
N GLU A 2 -24.08 -49.57 -6.16
CA GLU A 2 -23.96 -48.60 -5.05
C GLU A 2 -22.60 -47.89 -5.02
N PHE A 3 -21.51 -48.63 -5.25
CA PHE A 3 -20.14 -48.10 -5.18
C PHE A 3 -19.81 -47.04 -6.24
N GLU A 4 -20.23 -47.25 -7.49
CA GLU A 4 -20.05 -46.26 -8.58
C GLU A 4 -20.81 -44.96 -8.31
N LYS A 5 -22.02 -45.04 -7.75
CA LYS A 5 -22.81 -43.87 -7.35
C LYS A 5 -22.09 -43.07 -6.25
N VAL A 6 -21.47 -43.76 -5.29
CA VAL A 6 -20.67 -43.11 -4.23
C VAL A 6 -19.46 -42.40 -4.83
N ILE A 7 -18.73 -43.05 -5.75
CA ILE A 7 -17.58 -42.43 -6.43
C ILE A 7 -18.03 -41.20 -7.23
N THR A 8 -19.08 -41.30 -8.04
CA THR A 8 -19.58 -40.16 -8.84
C THR A 8 -20.04 -39.00 -7.95
N TRP A 9 -20.64 -39.29 -6.79
CA TRP A 9 -21.00 -38.27 -5.82
C TRP A 9 -19.75 -37.58 -5.21
N MET A 10 -18.74 -38.36 -4.83
CA MET A 10 -17.47 -37.83 -4.33
C MET A 10 -16.73 -36.98 -5.37
N ASP A 11 -16.75 -37.38 -6.65
CA ASP A 11 -16.17 -36.63 -7.76
C ASP A 11 -16.88 -35.27 -7.93
N TRP A 12 -18.21 -35.25 -7.90
CA TRP A 12 -18.98 -34.02 -7.99
C TRP A 12 -18.65 -33.05 -6.85
N VAL A 13 -18.56 -33.58 -5.63
CA VAL A 13 -18.13 -32.82 -4.44
C VAL A 13 -16.70 -32.27 -4.63
N THR A 14 -15.78 -33.09 -5.10
CA THR A 14 -14.38 -32.70 -5.34
C THR A 14 -14.27 -31.59 -6.39
N ILE A 15 -15.06 -31.65 -7.46
CA ILE A 15 -15.13 -30.62 -8.50
C ILE A 15 -15.57 -29.28 -7.89
N ILE A 16 -16.61 -29.30 -7.05
CA ILE A 16 -17.11 -28.10 -6.37
C ILE A 16 -16.05 -27.51 -5.43
N PHE A 17 -15.44 -28.34 -4.58
CA PHE A 17 -14.38 -27.87 -3.68
C PHE A 17 -13.18 -27.30 -4.44
N SER A 18 -12.76 -27.96 -5.53
CA SER A 18 -11.67 -27.49 -6.39
C SER A 18 -11.99 -26.16 -7.04
N PHE A 19 -13.24 -25.96 -7.48
CA PHE A 19 -13.70 -24.69 -8.03
C PHE A 19 -13.63 -23.57 -6.99
N PHE A 20 -14.13 -23.80 -5.77
CA PHE A 20 -14.03 -22.81 -4.69
C PHE A 20 -12.58 -22.52 -4.30
N ALA A 21 -11.74 -23.55 -4.17
CA ALA A 21 -10.32 -23.38 -3.88
C ALA A 21 -9.62 -22.53 -4.96
N MET A 22 -9.90 -22.80 -6.23
CA MET A 22 -9.39 -22.02 -7.35
C MET A 22 -9.87 -20.56 -7.29
N PHE A 23 -11.14 -20.32 -6.98
CA PHE A 23 -11.70 -18.97 -6.82
C PHE A 23 -10.99 -18.19 -5.72
N PHE A 24 -10.80 -18.79 -4.53
CA PHE A 24 -10.10 -18.14 -3.42
C PHE A 24 -8.62 -17.91 -3.73
N ALA A 25 -7.94 -18.88 -4.36
CA ALA A 25 -6.56 -18.74 -4.79
C ALA A 25 -6.40 -17.60 -5.80
N PHE A 26 -7.31 -17.49 -6.76
CA PHE A 26 -7.32 -16.41 -7.74
C PHE A 26 -7.52 -15.04 -7.08
N LYS A 27 -8.49 -14.92 -6.16
CA LYS A 27 -8.72 -13.67 -5.40
C LYS A 27 -7.48 -13.28 -4.59
N ASN A 28 -6.86 -14.23 -3.91
CA ASN A 28 -5.63 -14.00 -3.14
C ASN A 28 -4.47 -13.56 -4.02
N TRP A 29 -4.28 -14.23 -5.17
CA TRP A 29 -3.26 -13.87 -6.14
C TRP A 29 -3.45 -12.46 -6.69
N TRP A 30 -4.68 -12.08 -7.03
CA TRP A 30 -5.00 -10.74 -7.50
C TRP A 30 -4.69 -9.65 -6.46
N ASN A 31 -5.05 -9.89 -5.19
CA ASN A 31 -4.73 -8.98 -4.09
C ASN A 31 -3.22 -8.87 -3.88
N ASN A 32 -2.49 -9.98 -3.85
CA ASN A 32 -1.04 -9.98 -3.73
C ASN A 32 -0.36 -9.22 -4.87
N LYS A 33 -0.87 -9.35 -6.10
CA LYS A 33 -0.33 -8.61 -7.25
C LYS A 33 -0.47 -7.09 -7.07
N LYS A 34 -1.56 -6.60 -6.46
CA LYS A 34 -1.71 -5.16 -6.14
C LYS A 34 -0.75 -4.69 -5.04
N GLN A 35 -0.49 -5.56 -4.06
CA GLN A 35 0.42 -5.29 -2.94
C GLN A 35 1.90 -5.24 -3.35
N LEU A 36 2.25 -5.83 -4.49
CA LEU A 36 3.58 -5.77 -5.10
C LEU A 36 3.81 -4.53 -5.97
N LYS A 37 2.88 -3.58 -6.01
CA LYS A 37 3.10 -2.32 -6.73
C LYS A 37 3.84 -1.31 -5.85
N PRO A 38 4.84 -0.59 -6.39
CA PRO A 38 5.45 0.53 -5.69
C PRO A 38 4.45 1.69 -5.55
N ILE A 39 4.67 2.51 -4.52
CA ILE A 39 3.93 3.72 -4.19
C ILE A 39 4.92 4.88 -4.20
N GLN A 40 4.49 5.98 -4.79
CA GLN A 40 5.23 7.24 -4.83
C GLN A 40 4.81 8.12 -3.65
N ILE A 41 5.80 8.77 -3.04
CA ILE A 41 5.58 9.82 -2.03
C ILE A 41 5.78 11.17 -2.71
N ILE A 42 4.76 12.02 -2.62
CA ILE A 42 4.71 13.34 -3.22
C ILE A 42 4.69 14.37 -2.09
N ILE A 43 5.53 15.39 -2.21
CA ILE A 43 5.54 16.57 -1.36
C ILE A 43 4.73 17.64 -2.08
N ASP A 44 3.70 18.18 -1.42
CA ASP A 44 2.89 19.29 -1.93
C ASP A 44 3.17 20.52 -1.06
N LYS A 45 3.86 21.52 -1.63
CA LYS A 45 4.15 22.79 -0.99
C LYS A 45 3.35 23.88 -1.68
N ASN A 46 2.24 24.30 -1.07
CA ASN A 46 1.35 25.34 -1.60
C ASN A 46 0.91 25.10 -3.07
N GLY A 47 0.70 23.85 -3.49
CA GLY A 47 0.26 23.47 -4.84
C GLY A 47 1.40 23.06 -5.77
N GLU A 48 2.66 23.28 -5.40
CA GLU A 48 3.81 22.73 -6.10
C GLU A 48 4.06 21.30 -5.64
N LYS A 49 3.91 20.35 -6.56
CA LYS A 49 4.06 18.93 -6.28
C LYS A 49 5.42 18.44 -6.75
N GLU A 50 6.18 17.87 -5.84
CA GLU A 50 7.48 17.26 -6.12
C GLU A 50 7.46 15.80 -5.66
N SER A 51 7.88 14.89 -6.53
CA SER A 51 8.06 13.48 -6.14
C SER A 51 9.37 13.31 -5.40
N LEU A 52 9.34 12.58 -4.29
CA LEU A 52 10.56 12.05 -3.71
C LEU A 52 11.16 10.97 -4.63
N PRO A 53 12.48 10.78 -4.64
CA PRO A 53 13.16 9.79 -5.49
C PRO A 53 13.04 8.34 -4.97
N PHE A 54 12.26 8.13 -3.90
CA PHE A 54 12.11 6.82 -3.26
C PHE A 54 10.75 6.21 -3.58
N GLU A 55 10.79 4.94 -4.00
CA GLU A 55 9.61 4.11 -4.18
C GLU A 55 9.50 3.10 -3.03
N ILE A 56 8.32 3.02 -2.41
CA ILE A 56 8.05 2.03 -1.36
C ILE A 56 7.03 1.03 -1.87
N MET A 57 7.32 -0.27 -1.75
CA MET A 57 6.36 -1.33 -2.05
C MET A 57 5.13 -1.19 -1.16
N ARG A 58 3.91 -1.23 -1.73
CA ARG A 58 2.66 -1.06 -0.96
C ARG A 58 2.59 -1.97 0.27
N LYS A 59 2.97 -3.25 0.13
CA LYS A 59 3.00 -4.23 1.24
C LYS A 59 3.89 -3.83 2.41
N ASN A 60 4.91 -2.99 2.16
CA ASN A 60 5.87 -2.53 3.15
C ASN A 60 5.55 -1.10 3.62
N LEU A 61 4.56 -0.44 3.02
CA LEU A 61 4.23 0.94 3.36
C LEU A 61 3.68 0.99 4.78
N THR A 62 4.45 1.58 5.68
CA THR A 62 4.04 1.90 7.04
C THR A 62 4.32 3.38 7.32
N ARG A 63 3.73 3.91 8.39
CA ARG A 63 4.07 5.26 8.86
C ARG A 63 5.57 5.38 9.15
N SER A 64 6.18 4.32 9.70
CA SER A 64 7.60 4.27 10.00
C SER A 64 8.44 4.34 8.73
N GLU A 65 8.05 3.68 7.64
CA GLU A 65 8.81 3.78 6.39
C GLU A 65 8.66 5.15 5.74
N ILE A 66 7.46 5.74 5.80
CA ILE A 66 7.27 7.12 5.33
C ILE A 66 8.17 8.07 6.13
N PHE A 67 8.23 7.92 7.46
CA PHE A 67 9.13 8.72 8.29
C PHE A 67 10.61 8.42 8.05
N GLY A 68 10.98 7.18 7.76
CA GLY A 68 12.34 6.82 7.37
C GLY A 68 12.75 7.53 6.08
N VAL A 69 11.88 7.51 5.05
CA VAL A 69 12.13 8.21 3.79
C VAL A 69 12.21 9.72 4.00
N LEU A 70 11.25 10.32 4.72
CA LEU A 70 11.28 11.76 5.01
C LEU A 70 12.55 12.14 5.80
N GLY A 71 12.96 11.33 6.77
CA GLY A 71 14.20 11.56 7.53
C GLY A 71 15.47 11.41 6.68
N ALA A 72 15.47 10.52 5.69
CA ALA A 72 16.58 10.36 4.76
C ALA A 72 16.64 11.49 3.71
N CYS A 73 15.50 12.07 3.34
CA CYS A 73 15.42 13.20 2.41
C CYS A 73 15.69 14.55 3.07
N ASP A 74 15.43 14.68 4.37
CA ASP A 74 15.65 15.90 5.14
C ASP A 74 17.13 16.07 5.49
N LYS A 75 17.67 17.26 5.25
CA LYS A 75 19.09 17.57 5.46
C LYS A 75 19.61 17.31 6.88
N ASP A 76 18.77 17.53 7.89
CA ASP A 76 19.14 17.35 9.29
C ASP A 76 18.55 16.08 9.91
N SER A 77 17.81 15.29 9.11
CA SER A 77 16.96 14.18 9.57
C SER A 77 16.06 14.55 10.75
N LYS A 78 15.65 15.82 10.85
CA LYS A 78 14.85 16.41 11.93
C LYS A 78 13.73 17.26 11.34
N PHE A 79 12.96 16.67 10.44
CA PHE A 79 11.78 17.30 9.87
C PHE A 79 10.68 17.46 10.93
N ASP A 80 9.86 18.49 10.76
CA ASP A 80 8.64 18.72 11.54
C ASP A 80 7.53 19.10 10.56
N ILE A 81 6.69 18.11 10.22
CA ILE A 81 5.58 18.27 9.27
C ILE A 81 4.29 17.97 10.00
N LYS A 82 3.51 19.01 10.33
CA LYS A 82 2.27 18.87 11.11
C LYS A 82 1.25 17.95 10.45
N TYR A 83 1.22 17.90 9.11
CA TYR A 83 0.32 17.02 8.37
C TYR A 83 0.49 15.54 8.75
N THR A 84 1.71 15.09 9.06
CA THR A 84 1.99 13.69 9.39
C THR A 84 1.39 13.23 10.74
N ALA A 85 0.96 14.17 11.57
CA ALA A 85 0.19 13.92 12.79
C ALA A 85 -1.33 14.02 12.59
N SER A 86 -1.78 14.41 11.40
CA SER A 86 -3.20 14.63 11.10
C SER A 86 -3.94 13.32 10.80
N ARG A 87 -5.23 13.26 11.15
CA ARG A 87 -6.12 12.12 10.81
C ARG A 87 -6.15 11.83 9.30
N ASP A 88 -6.03 12.86 8.48
CA ASP A 88 -6.02 12.70 7.02
C ASP A 88 -4.80 11.92 6.54
N PHE A 89 -3.63 12.15 7.13
CA PHE A 89 -2.44 11.36 6.84
C PHE A 89 -2.64 9.89 7.21
N PHE A 90 -3.15 9.61 8.41
CA PHE A 90 -3.45 8.22 8.82
C PHE A 90 -4.42 7.53 7.86
N ARG A 91 -5.50 8.23 7.49
CA ARG A 91 -6.47 7.71 6.52
C ARG A 91 -5.82 7.41 5.18
N GLN A 92 -4.98 8.31 4.70
CA GLN A 92 -4.29 8.15 3.42
C GLN A 92 -3.35 6.93 3.43
N VAL A 93 -2.60 6.73 4.52
CA VAL A 93 -1.77 5.52 4.69
C VAL A 93 -2.62 4.26 4.65
N SER A 94 -3.74 4.22 5.38
CA SER A 94 -4.66 3.06 5.35
C SER A 94 -5.25 2.82 3.96
N GLU A 95 -5.68 3.87 3.25
CA GLU A 95 -6.22 3.76 1.89
C GLU A 95 -5.19 3.19 0.91
N VAL A 96 -3.92 3.59 1.05
CA VAL A 96 -2.86 3.01 0.24
C VAL A 96 -2.60 1.55 0.62
N GLN A 97 -2.55 1.19 1.90
CA GLN A 97 -2.41 -0.21 2.32
C GLN A 97 -3.54 -1.09 1.80
N GLU A 98 -4.76 -0.56 1.76
CA GLU A 98 -5.96 -1.25 1.25
C GLU A 98 -6.07 -1.26 -0.29
N SER A 99 -5.06 -0.77 -1.02
CA SER A 99 -5.08 -0.67 -2.49
C SER A 99 -6.21 0.21 -3.05
N LYS A 100 -6.66 1.21 -2.29
CA LYS A 100 -7.66 2.22 -2.70
C LYS A 100 -7.02 3.48 -3.30
N ARG A 101 -5.72 3.69 -3.05
CA ARG A 101 -4.95 4.86 -3.50
C ARG A 101 -3.54 4.45 -3.90
N ASP A 102 -2.96 5.08 -4.92
CA ASP A 102 -1.65 4.67 -5.48
C ASP A 102 -0.49 5.61 -5.10
N GLU A 103 -0.77 6.64 -4.31
CA GLU A 103 0.19 7.69 -3.93
C GLU A 103 -0.06 8.21 -2.51
N ILE A 104 1.02 8.63 -1.85
CA ILE A 104 1.00 9.39 -0.60
C ILE A 104 1.34 10.84 -0.93
N ILE A 105 0.48 11.77 -0.53
CA ILE A 105 0.73 13.22 -0.66
C ILE A 105 0.93 13.78 0.74
N ILE A 106 2.11 14.33 0.97
CA ILE A 106 2.50 15.04 2.19
C ILE A 106 2.35 16.54 1.94
N TYR A 107 1.38 17.16 2.62
CA TYR A 107 1.15 18.59 2.50
C TYR A 107 2.06 19.35 3.47
N LEU A 108 2.89 20.25 2.92
CA LEU A 108 3.75 21.15 3.69
C LEU A 108 3.07 22.52 3.84
N LYS A 109 2.99 22.99 5.08
CA LYS A 109 2.65 24.38 5.39
C LYS A 109 3.91 25.21 5.51
N GLU A 110 3.78 26.52 5.41
CA GLU A 110 4.90 27.46 5.61
C GLU A 110 5.56 27.33 7.00
N THR A 111 4.82 26.85 8.00
CA THR A 111 5.33 26.63 9.35
C THR A 111 6.04 25.29 9.54
N ASP A 112 6.02 24.40 8.54
CA ASP A 112 6.61 23.07 8.64
C ASP A 112 8.11 23.14 8.28
N LYS A 113 8.92 22.31 8.93
CA LYS A 113 10.36 22.17 8.64
C LYS A 113 10.57 20.91 7.80
N PHE A 114 11.02 21.10 6.57
CA PHE A 114 11.48 20.02 5.69
C PHE A 114 12.44 20.58 4.66
N ASP A 115 13.74 20.33 4.86
CA ASP A 115 14.80 20.83 4.00
C ASP A 115 15.24 19.71 3.05
N TRP A 116 14.54 19.60 1.91
CA TRP A 116 14.82 18.55 0.95
C TRP A 116 16.19 18.74 0.28
N ILE A 117 17.06 17.75 0.42
CA ILE A 117 18.30 17.66 -0.36
C ILE A 117 17.94 17.18 -1.77
N LYS A 118 17.94 18.10 -2.73
CA LYS A 118 17.99 17.78 -4.15
C LYS A 118 19.46 17.52 -4.50
N GLU A 119 19.86 16.26 -4.62
CA GLU A 119 21.12 15.90 -5.29
C GLU A 119 21.09 16.27 -6.77
#